data_AF-A0A520N7Y8-F1
#
_entry.id   AF-A0A520N7Y8-F1
#
_cell.length_a   1.000
_cell.length_b   1.000
_cell.length_c   1.000
_cell.angle_alpha   90.00
_cell.angle_beta   90.00
_cell.angle_gamma   90.00
#
_symmetry.space_group_name_H-M   'P 1'
#
loop_
_entity.id
_entity.type
_entity.pdbx_description
1 polymer ?
#
loop_
_entity_poly.entity_id
_entity_poly.type
_entity_poly.pdbx_seq_one_letter_code
_entity_poly.pdbx_strand_id
1 'polypeptide(L)'
;MLGSGFAGTSALFWSLFALRVTHVLVKDGAALVRWLVELSYPVYLLHLLPAMVISAMLIGAGFGQLAVVANTIILTFIISVIGYYVLIKFTPLSWVVNGYPHSWLQMAFLRGR
;
A
#
# COMPACT_ATOMS: atom_id res chain seq x y z
N MET A 1 4.81 43.58 -3.36
CA MET A 1 5.20 42.94 -2.07
C MET A 1 4.03 42.27 -1.34
N LEU A 2 2.77 42.67 -1.56
CA LEU A 2 1.59 42.04 -0.93
C LEU A 2 1.23 40.63 -1.47
N GLY A 3 1.38 40.38 -2.78
CA GLY A 3 0.96 39.11 -3.40
C GLY A 3 1.81 37.90 -3.02
N SER A 4 3.13 38.08 -2.87
CA SER A 4 4.06 37.02 -2.46
C SER A 4 3.90 36.64 -0.98
N GLY A 5 3.54 37.60 -0.12
CA GLY A 5 3.17 37.33 1.26
C GLY A 5 1.91 36.46 1.34
N PHE A 6 0.85 36.82 0.61
CA PHE A 6 -0.41 36.08 0.60
C PHE A 6 -0.28 34.64 0.03
N ALA A 7 0.56 34.47 -1.01
CA ALA A 7 0.91 33.16 -1.54
C ALA A 7 1.66 32.29 -0.50
N GLY A 8 2.61 32.89 0.23
CA GLY A 8 3.33 32.20 1.30
C GLY A 8 2.42 31.77 2.45
N THR A 9 1.56 32.67 2.93
CA THR A 9 0.65 32.34 4.05
C THR A 9 -0.37 31.28 3.65
N SER A 10 -0.95 31.37 2.44
CA SER A 10 -1.89 30.36 1.94
C SER A 10 -1.23 28.99 1.76
N ALA A 11 0.01 28.93 1.25
CA ALA A 11 0.77 27.69 1.17
C ALA A 11 1.06 27.10 2.56
N LEU A 12 1.40 27.94 3.56
CA LEU A 12 1.58 27.51 4.94
C LEU A 12 0.28 26.96 5.54
N PHE A 13 -0.85 27.64 5.34
CA PHE A 13 -2.16 27.14 5.79
C PHE A 13 -2.52 25.81 5.15
N TRP A 14 -2.32 25.65 3.85
CA TRP A 14 -2.55 24.39 3.15
C TRP A 14 -1.63 23.27 3.65
N SER A 15 -0.38 23.59 3.92
CA SER A 15 0.59 22.62 4.46
C SER A 15 0.20 22.17 5.86
N LEU A 16 -0.16 23.10 6.75
CA LEU A 16 -0.60 22.79 8.12
C LEU A 16 -1.92 22.02 8.12
N PHE A 17 -2.85 22.35 7.20
CA PHE A 17 -4.09 21.62 7.03
C PHE A 17 -3.84 20.17 6.59
N ALA A 18 -3.03 19.97 5.55
CA ALA A 18 -2.67 18.64 5.06
C ALA A 18 -1.96 17.81 6.15
N LEU A 19 -1.05 18.44 6.90
CA LEU A 19 -0.38 17.80 8.04
C LEU A 19 -1.39 17.37 9.12
N ARG A 20 -2.34 18.23 9.48
CA ARG A 20 -3.35 17.90 10.50
C ARG A 20 -4.31 16.80 10.04
N VAL A 21 -4.77 16.85 8.79
CA VAL A 21 -5.62 15.81 8.19
C VAL A 21 -4.90 14.48 8.18
N THR A 22 -3.64 14.45 7.72
CA THR A 22 -2.82 13.24 7.72
C THR A 22 -2.57 12.73 9.14
N HIS A 23 -2.27 13.63 10.08
CA HIS A 23 -2.05 13.26 11.47
C HIS A 23 -3.30 12.66 12.14
N VAL A 24 -4.49 13.21 11.89
CA VAL A 24 -5.76 12.65 12.39
C VAL A 24 -6.04 11.29 11.73
N LEU A 25 -5.86 11.16 10.41
CA LEU A 25 -6.03 9.89 9.70
C LEU A 25 -5.09 8.78 10.19
N VAL A 26 -3.85 9.12 10.51
CA VAL A 26 -2.85 8.18 11.03
C VAL A 26 -3.07 7.86 12.50
N LYS A 27 -3.42 8.86 13.33
CA LYS A 27 -3.52 8.69 14.79
C LYS A 27 -4.86 8.15 15.25
N ASP A 28 -5.97 8.52 14.61
CA ASP A 28 -7.32 8.02 14.96
C ASP A 28 -7.65 6.65 14.34
N GLY A 29 -6.65 5.93 13.82
CA GLY A 29 -6.78 4.48 13.60
C GLY A 29 -7.92 4.09 12.67
N ALA A 30 -8.20 4.89 11.63
CA ALA A 30 -9.15 4.50 10.61
C ALA A 30 -8.70 3.14 10.06
N ALA A 31 -9.51 2.10 10.27
CA ALA A 31 -9.18 0.73 9.91
C ALA A 31 -8.72 0.60 8.45
N LEU A 32 -9.24 1.49 7.59
CA LEU A 32 -8.85 1.63 6.19
C LEU A 32 -7.39 2.08 6.00
N VAL A 33 -6.91 3.08 6.75
CA VAL A 33 -5.52 3.56 6.67
C VAL A 33 -4.57 2.47 7.18
N ARG A 34 -4.90 1.83 8.30
CA ARG A 34 -4.11 0.70 8.81
C ARG A 34 -4.08 -0.45 7.81
N TRP A 35 -5.23 -0.77 7.21
CA TRP A 35 -5.34 -1.76 6.15
C TRP A 35 -4.49 -1.40 4.92
N LEU A 36 -4.51 -0.14 4.47
CA LEU A 36 -3.72 0.31 3.32
C LEU A 36 -2.21 0.22 3.59
N VAL A 37 -1.78 0.61 4.79
CA VAL A 37 -0.39 0.48 5.23
C VAL A 37 0.02 -0.99 5.29
N GLU A 38 -0.82 -1.84 5.87
CA GLU A 38 -0.60 -3.29 5.94
C GLU A 38 -0.51 -3.92 4.55
N LEU A 39 -1.37 -3.51 3.62
CA LEU A 39 -1.39 -3.97 2.23
C LEU A 39 -0.17 -3.50 1.41
N SER A 40 0.46 -2.40 1.81
CA SER A 40 1.64 -1.88 1.10
C SER A 40 2.84 -2.82 1.18
N TYR A 41 2.99 -3.57 2.28
CA TYR A 41 4.08 -4.51 2.48
C TYR A 41 4.07 -5.70 1.50
N PRO A 42 2.97 -6.47 1.35
CA PRO A 42 2.91 -7.56 0.39
C PRO A 42 2.92 -7.04 -1.04
N VAL A 43 2.32 -5.88 -1.32
CA VAL A 43 2.42 -5.26 -2.65
C VAL A 43 3.89 -4.96 -2.97
N TYR A 44 4.64 -4.36 -2.05
CA TYR A 44 6.06 -4.09 -2.25
C TYR A 44 6.88 -5.36 -2.55
N LEU A 45 6.62 -6.47 -1.85
CA LEU A 45 7.37 -7.72 -2.06
C LEU A 45 6.97 -8.44 -3.36
N LEU A 46 5.68 -8.45 -3.69
CA LEU A 46 5.15 -9.31 -4.74
C LEU A 46 4.97 -8.62 -6.08
N HIS A 47 4.94 -7.28 -6.16
CA HIS A 47 4.57 -6.57 -7.38
C HIS A 47 5.56 -6.73 -8.55
N LEU A 48 6.85 -6.93 -8.30
CA LEU A 48 7.88 -6.91 -9.35
C LEU A 48 7.67 -8.01 -10.40
N LEU A 49 7.47 -9.26 -9.97
CA LEU A 49 7.31 -10.41 -10.88
C LEU A 49 6.05 -10.30 -11.75
N PRO A 50 4.84 -10.09 -11.19
CA PRO A 50 3.63 -9.88 -11.96
C PRO A 50 3.73 -8.65 -12.86
N ALA A 51 4.35 -7.55 -12.39
CA ALA A 51 4.53 -6.35 -13.22
C ALA A 51 5.34 -6.65 -14.48
N MET A 52 6.43 -7.41 -14.37
CA MET A 52 7.25 -7.78 -15.52
C MET A 52 6.47 -8.67 -16.50
N VAL A 53 5.79 -9.70 -16.00
CA VAL A 53 5.04 -10.66 -16.84
C VAL A 53 3.87 -9.98 -17.55
N ILE A 54 3.06 -9.21 -16.82
CA ILE A 54 1.89 -8.50 -17.39
C ILE A 54 2.33 -7.46 -18.40
N SER A 55 3.37 -6.67 -18.09
CA SER A 55 3.88 -5.68 -19.04
C SER A 55 4.39 -6.33 -20.32
N ALA A 56 5.12 -7.44 -20.22
CA ALA A 56 5.60 -8.16 -21.40
C ALA A 56 4.43 -8.68 -22.26
N MET A 57 3.37 -9.21 -21.63
CA MET A 57 2.17 -9.67 -22.34
C MET A 57 1.43 -8.52 -23.04
N LEU A 58 1.23 -7.39 -22.36
CA LEU A 58 0.52 -6.24 -22.92
C LEU A 58 1.31 -5.56 -24.05
N ILE A 59 2.64 -5.48 -23.92
CA ILE A 59 3.51 -4.99 -24.99
C ILE A 59 3.46 -5.96 -26.18
N GLY A 60 3.55 -7.27 -25.93
CA GLY A 60 3.46 -8.30 -26.97
C GLY A 60 2.11 -8.34 -27.69
N ALA A 61 1.03 -7.92 -27.03
CA ALA A 61 -0.30 -7.78 -27.62
C ALA A 61 -0.49 -6.45 -28.40
N GLY A 62 0.51 -5.57 -28.44
CA GLY A 62 0.47 -4.34 -29.22
C GLY A 62 -0.33 -3.19 -28.59
N PHE A 63 -0.58 -3.22 -27.27
CA PHE A 63 -1.23 -2.10 -26.58
C PHE A 63 -0.35 -0.85 -26.58
N GLY A 64 -0.98 0.33 -26.65
CA GLY A 64 -0.28 1.60 -26.54
C GLY A 64 0.35 1.80 -25.15
N GLN A 65 1.47 2.52 -25.08
CA GLN A 65 2.30 2.65 -23.87
C GLN A 65 1.54 3.11 -22.62
N LEU A 66 0.64 4.09 -22.75
CA LEU A 66 -0.20 4.54 -21.62
C LEU A 66 -1.15 3.44 -21.12
N ALA A 67 -1.73 2.66 -22.03
CA ALA A 67 -2.60 1.55 -21.68
C ALA A 67 -1.80 0.42 -21.02
N VAL A 68 -0.58 0.14 -21.49
CA VAL A 68 0.33 -0.83 -20.84
C VAL A 68 0.60 -0.41 -19.40
N VAL A 69 1.06 0.83 -19.17
CA VAL A 69 1.41 1.30 -17.83
C VAL A 69 0.19 1.29 -16.89
N ALA A 70 -0.94 1.85 -17.32
CA ALA A 70 -2.14 1.91 -16.49
C ALA A 70 -2.66 0.52 -16.11
N ASN A 71 -2.75 -0.40 -17.09
CA ASN A 71 -3.23 -1.75 -16.85
C ASN A 71 -2.24 -2.58 -16.03
N THR A 72 -0.93 -2.44 -16.23
CA THR A 72 0.08 -3.11 -15.40
C THR A 72 -0.06 -2.69 -13.95
N ILE A 73 -0.23 -1.40 -13.64
CA ILE A 73 -0.39 -0.92 -12.26
C ILE A 73 -1.60 -1.57 -11.60
N ILE A 74 -2.75 -1.56 -12.28
CA ILE A 74 -4.01 -2.09 -11.74
C ILE A 74 -3.92 -3.61 -11.55
N LEU A 75 -3.50 -4.34 -12.58
CA LEU A 75 -3.45 -5.80 -12.55
C LEU A 75 -2.40 -6.32 -11.56
N THR A 76 -1.23 -5.69 -11.52
CA THR A 76 -0.17 -6.05 -10.57
C THR A 76 -0.63 -5.81 -9.14
N PHE A 77 -1.30 -4.69 -8.87
CA PHE A 77 -1.85 -4.42 -7.55
C PHE A 77 -2.87 -5.49 -7.14
N ILE A 78 -3.82 -5.82 -8.02
CA ILE A 78 -4.84 -6.84 -7.76
C ILE A 78 -4.18 -8.21 -7.49
N ILE A 79 -3.21 -8.62 -8.31
CA ILE A 79 -2.52 -9.91 -8.16
C ILE A 79 -1.72 -9.96 -6.85
N SER A 80 -1.01 -8.89 -6.49
CA SER A 80 -0.28 -8.82 -5.21
C SER A 80 -1.22 -8.89 -4.01
N VAL A 81 -2.40 -8.28 -4.10
CA VAL A 81 -3.43 -8.35 -3.06
C VAL A 81 -4.00 -9.77 -2.95
N ILE A 82 -4.34 -10.41 -4.08
CA ILE A 82 -4.82 -11.80 -4.09
C ILE A 82 -3.74 -12.73 -3.54
N GLY A 83 -2.49 -12.58 -3.98
CA GLY A 83 -1.34 -13.34 -3.49
C GLY A 83 -1.15 -13.21 -1.97
N TYR A 84 -1.33 -12.00 -1.42
CA TYR A 84 -1.35 -11.80 0.03
C TYR A 84 -2.44 -12.63 0.73
N TYR A 85 -3.69 -12.54 0.25
CA TYR A 85 -4.81 -13.24 0.90
C TYR A 85 -4.75 -14.76 0.75
N VAL A 86 -4.23 -15.27 -0.37
CA VAL A 86 -4.13 -16.70 -0.64
C VAL A 86 -2.91 -17.32 0.04
N LEU A 87 -1.74 -16.68 -0.07
CA LEU A 87 -0.46 -17.26 0.35
C LEU A 87 0.07 -16.74 1.68
N ILE A 88 -0.15 -15.48 2.05
CA ILE A 88 0.49 -14.89 3.24
C ILE A 88 -0.43 -14.95 4.45
N LYS A 89 -1.74 -14.73 4.28
CA LYS A 89 -2.71 -14.78 5.39
C LYS A 89 -2.74 -16.15 6.10
N PHE A 90 -2.55 -17.24 5.37
CA PHE A 90 -2.65 -18.61 5.88
C PHE A 90 -1.29 -19.28 6.15
N THR A 91 -0.19 -18.56 5.98
CA THR A 91 1.19 -19.08 6.13
C THR A 91 1.91 -18.28 7.23
N PRO A 92 2.88 -18.85 7.98
CA PRO A 92 3.65 -18.14 9.02
C PRO A 92 4.39 -16.87 8.54
N LEU A 93 4.39 -16.57 7.23
CA LEU A 93 4.90 -15.31 6.68
C LEU A 93 4.15 -14.05 7.14
N SER A 94 2.88 -14.16 7.60
CA SER A 94 2.18 -13.03 8.22
C SER A 94 2.96 -12.42 9.40
N TRP A 95 3.78 -13.22 10.07
CA TRP A 95 4.61 -12.81 11.20
C TRP A 95 5.81 -11.93 10.80
N VAL A 96 6.43 -12.23 9.65
CA VAL A 96 7.57 -11.47 9.10
C VAL A 96 7.10 -10.16 8.45
N VAL A 97 5.91 -10.15 7.86
CA VAL A 97 5.41 -9.02 7.06
C VAL A 97 4.62 -8.01 7.91
N ASN A 98 3.79 -8.45 8.86
CA ASN A 98 2.96 -7.55 9.70
C ASN A 98 3.45 -7.36 11.13
N GLY A 99 4.45 -8.12 11.56
CA GLY A 99 4.91 -8.15 12.95
C GLY A 99 3.99 -8.95 13.90
N TYR A 100 4.55 -9.29 15.06
CA TYR A 100 3.96 -10.13 16.11
C TYR A 100 2.53 -9.72 16.59
N PRO A 101 2.15 -8.42 16.72
CA PRO A 101 0.90 -8.05 17.36
C PRO A 101 -0.37 -8.26 16.50
N HIS A 102 -0.24 -8.50 15.19
CA HIS A 102 -1.38 -8.60 14.27
C HIS A 102 -1.50 -9.96 13.56
N SER A 103 -0.76 -10.98 14.01
CA SER A 103 -0.79 -12.32 13.42
C SER A 103 -1.88 -13.22 14.06
N TRP A 104 -2.55 -14.03 13.23
CA TRP A 104 -3.56 -15.01 13.66
C TRP A 104 -2.98 -16.09 14.61
N LEU A 105 -1.67 -16.33 14.55
CA LEU A 105 -0.94 -17.32 15.34
C LEU A 105 -0.57 -16.87 16.76
N GLN A 106 -1.15 -15.80 17.29
CA GLN A 106 -0.91 -15.38 18.67
C GLN A 106 -1.31 -16.42 19.74
N MET A 107 -2.12 -17.44 19.42
CA MET A 107 -2.73 -18.30 20.43
C MET A 107 -2.10 -19.69 20.62
N ALA A 108 -1.09 -20.08 19.84
CA ALA A 108 -0.49 -21.42 19.98
C ALA A 108 0.84 -21.43 20.77
N PHE A 109 1.66 -20.39 20.72
CA PHE A 109 3.03 -20.44 21.27
C PHE A 109 3.18 -19.89 22.69
N LEU A 110 2.31 -18.96 23.14
CA LEU A 110 2.36 -18.40 24.50
C LEU A 110 1.39 -19.05 25.49
N ARG A 111 0.55 -20.01 25.05
CA ARG A 111 -0.28 -20.85 25.94
C ARG A 111 0.47 -22.13 26.33
N GLY A 112 1.76 -21.96 26.63
CA GLY A 112 2.70 -23.05 26.86
C GLY A 112 3.87 -22.63 27.74
N ARG A 113 3.63 -21.69 28.67
CA ARG A 113 4.27 -21.56 29.98
C ARG A 113 3.61 -20.43 30.77
#